data_AF-X0Y3S3-F1
#
_entry.id   AF-X0Y3S3-F1
#
_cell.length_a   1.000
_cell.length_b   1.000
_cell.length_c   1.000
_cell.angle_alpha   90.00
_cell.angle_beta   90.00
_cell.angle_gamma   90.00
#
_symmetry.space_group_name_H-M   'P 1'
#
loop_
_entity.id
_entity.type
_entity.pdbx_description
1 polymer ?
#
loop_
_entity_poly.entity_id
_entity_poly.type
_entity_poly.pdbx_seq_one_letter_code
_entity_poly.pdbx_strand_id
1 'polypeptide(L)' 'MPEPSKPLKIGSFEITNRLFVGTGKYATYELMRDALAESGCDVVTVAIRRERMLDESGRNILDFVD' A
#
# COMPACT_ATOMS: atom_id res chain seq x y z
N MET A 1 -4.71 -22.00 19.18
CA MET A 1 -4.50 -20.93 18.17
C MET A 1 -5.81 -20.16 18.05
N PRO A 2 -5.81 -18.83 17.90
CA PRO A 2 -7.05 -18.11 17.64
C PRO A 2 -7.70 -18.63 16.36
N GLU A 3 -9.03 -18.72 16.36
CA GLU A 3 -9.82 -19.03 15.16
C GLU A 3 -9.46 -18.03 14.05
N PRO A 4 -9.29 -18.50 12.79
CA PRO A 4 -8.99 -17.60 11.70
C PRO A 4 -10.11 -16.56 11.55
N SER A 5 -9.70 -15.29 11.54
CA SER A 5 -10.59 -14.16 11.31
C SER A 5 -11.31 -14.34 9.97
N LYS A 6 -12.65 -14.18 9.95
CA LYS A 6 -13.41 -14.09 8.70
C LYS A 6 -12.87 -12.93 7.83
N PRO A 7 -12.78 -13.09 6.49
CA PRO A 7 -12.36 -12.00 5.61
C PRO A 7 -13.22 -10.74 5.79
N LEU A 8 -12.58 -9.58 5.77
CA LEU A 8 -13.24 -8.28 5.80
C LEU A 8 -13.73 -7.92 4.39
N LYS A 9 -15.02 -7.64 4.24
CA LYS A 9 -15.59 -7.22 2.95
C LYS A 9 -15.74 -5.71 2.88
N ILE A 10 -15.13 -5.07 1.87
CA ILE A 10 -15.28 -3.65 1.58
C ILE A 10 -15.72 -3.50 0.13
N GLY A 11 -16.98 -3.14 -0.11
CA GLY A 11 -17.57 -3.15 -1.45
C GLY A 11 -17.49 -4.55 -2.08
N SER A 12 -16.82 -4.65 -3.23
CA SER A 12 -16.57 -5.91 -3.94
C SER A 12 -15.30 -6.64 -3.52
N PHE A 13 -14.48 -6.06 -2.63
CA PHE A 13 -13.19 -6.63 -2.22
C PHE A 13 -13.33 -7.46 -0.94
N GLU A 14 -12.68 -8.63 -0.91
CA GLU A 14 -12.52 -9.46 0.28
C GLU A 14 -11.06 -9.42 0.72
N ILE A 15 -10.84 -8.98 1.96
CA ILE A 15 -9.53 -8.70 2.54
C ILE A 15 -9.28 -9.69 3.68
N THR A 16 -8.22 -10.46 3.59
CA THR A 16 -7.87 -11.47 4.58
C THR A 16 -6.94 -10.87 5.64
N ASN A 17 -5.94 -10.10 5.22
CA ASN A 17 -5.04 -9.39 6.11
C ASN A 17 -5.61 -8.00 6.46
N ARG A 18 -5.99 -7.82 7.73
CA ARG A 18 -6.58 -6.58 8.25
C ARG A 18 -5.55 -5.49 8.57
N LEU A 19 -4.30 -5.66 8.16
CA LEU A 19 -3.27 -4.63 8.22
C LEU A 19 -3.31 -3.76 6.96
N PHE A 20 -3.72 -2.51 7.11
CA PHE A 20 -3.77 -1.53 6.03
C PHE A 20 -2.54 -0.63 6.18
N VAL A 21 -1.74 -0.49 5.12
CA VAL A 21 -0.43 0.18 5.20
C VAL A 21 -0.45 1.48 4.38
N GLY A 22 0.29 2.48 4.83
CA GLY A 22 0.49 3.74 4.09
C GLY A 22 1.94 3.93 3.68
N THR A 23 2.15 4.59 2.55
CA THR A 23 3.47 4.72 1.89
C THR A 23 4.27 5.97 2.28
N GLY A 24 3.72 6.87 3.11
CA GLY A 24 4.22 8.24 3.24
C GLY A 24 5.43 8.50 4.14
N LYS A 25 5.97 7.50 4.87
CA LYS A 25 6.98 7.72 5.92
C LYS A 25 8.20 6.79 5.85
N TYR A 26 8.36 6.03 4.78
CA TYR A 26 9.54 5.19 4.61
C TYR A 26 10.77 6.02 4.27
N ALA A 27 11.92 5.63 4.82
CA ALA A 27 13.19 6.33 4.58
C ALA A 27 13.66 6.22 3.12
N THR A 28 13.40 5.08 2.48
CA THR A 28 13.69 4.83 1.06
C THR A 28 12.58 3.99 0.43
N TYR A 29 12.54 3.93 -0.91
CA TYR A 29 11.56 3.14 -1.64
C TYR A 29 11.84 1.64 -1.55
N GLU A 30 13.09 1.23 -1.46
CA GLU A 30 13.49 -0.17 -1.27
C GLU A 30 13.01 -0.68 0.09
N LEU A 31 13.20 0.12 1.14
CA LEU A 31 12.70 -0.19 2.47
C LEU A 31 11.17 -0.27 2.50
N MET A 32 10.48 0.61 1.78
CA MET A 32 9.03 0.54 1.61
C MET A 32 8.62 -0.78 0.96
N ARG A 33 9.20 -1.12 -0.19
CA ARG A 33 8.90 -2.35 -0.92
C ARG A 33 9.09 -3.59 -0.03
N ASP A 34 10.24 -3.67 0.63
CA ASP A 34 10.55 -4.82 1.48
C ASP A 34 9.59 -4.89 2.68
N ALA A 35 9.27 -3.76 3.31
CA ALA A 35 8.30 -3.71 4.39
C ALA A 35 6.87 -4.11 3.95
N LEU A 36 6.45 -3.71 2.75
CA LEU A 36 5.14 -4.09 2.20
C LEU A 36 5.10 -5.60 1.93
N ALA A 37 6.13 -6.15 1.30
CA ALA A 37 6.22 -7.58 1.01
C ALA A 37 6.18 -8.42 2.29
N GLU A 38 6.99 -8.07 3.29
CA GLU A 38 7.05 -8.80 4.57
C GLU A 38 5.78 -8.61 5.42
N SER A 39 5.07 -7.49 5.27
CA SER A 39 3.81 -7.27 6.00
C SER A 39 2.66 -8.15 5.53
N GLY A 40 2.74 -8.67 4.29
CA GLY A 40 1.67 -9.43 3.63
C GLY A 40 0.35 -8.66 3.56
N CYS A 41 0.39 -7.32 3.60
CA CYS A 41 -0.82 -6.50 3.61
C CYS A 41 -1.57 -6.64 2.29
N ASP A 42 -2.90 -6.73 2.35
CA ASP A 42 -3.74 -6.77 1.15
C ASP A 42 -4.05 -5.36 0.61
N VAL A 43 -3.83 -4.31 1.43
CA VAL A 43 -4.23 -2.93 1.11
C VAL A 43 -3.11 -1.94 1.42
N VAL A 44 -2.70 -1.19 0.40
CA VAL A 44 -1.75 -0.10 0.48
C VAL A 44 -2.43 1.22 0.12
N THR A 45 -2.15 2.28 0.89
CA THR A 45 -2.71 3.61 0.69
C THR A 45 -1.65 4.58 0.18
N VAL A 46 -2.08 5.46 -0.73
CA VAL A 46 -1.25 6.51 -1.31
C VAL A 46 -1.93 7.86 -1.14
N ALA A 47 -1.14 8.90 -0.84
CA ALA A 47 -1.65 10.26 -0.72
C ALA A 47 -1.65 10.92 -2.11
N ILE A 48 -2.82 11.11 -2.70
CA ILE A 48 -2.98 11.84 -3.96
C ILE A 48 -2.96 13.35 -3.67
N ARG A 49 -1.99 14.08 -4.25
CA ARG A 49 -1.93 15.55 -4.20
C ARG A 49 -2.25 16.13 -5.58
N ARG A 50 -3.03 17.21 -5.63
CA ARG A 50 -3.48 17.85 -6.89
C ARG A 50 -2.35 18.40 -7.75
N GLU A 51 -1.15 18.53 -7.20
CA GLU A 51 -0.06 19.36 -7.75
C GLU A 51 1.12 18.54 -8.25
N ARG A 52 1.05 17.20 -8.21
CA ARG A 52 2.21 16.34 -8.47
C ARG A 52 1.82 15.05 -9.20
N MET A 53 1.15 15.21 -10.33
CA MET A 53 0.97 14.10 -11.30
C MET A 53 2.30 13.76 -12.02
N LEU A 54 3.31 14.64 -11.90
CA LEU A 54 4.65 14.51 -12.46
C LEU A 54 5.66 14.96 -11.38
N ASP A 55 6.74 14.21 -11.16
CA ASP A 55 7.92 14.76 -10.50
C ASP A 55 8.66 15.73 -11.46
N GLU A 56 9.68 16.47 -10.98
CA GLU A 56 10.48 17.38 -11.85
C GLU A 56 11.19 16.63 -13.00
N SER A 57 11.22 15.30 -12.96
CA SER A 57 11.78 14.39 -13.97
C SER A 57 10.71 13.64 -14.79
N GLY A 58 9.41 13.95 -14.62
CA GLY A 58 8.29 13.37 -15.36
C GLY A 58 7.87 11.94 -14.98
N ARG A 59 8.32 11.38 -13.85
CA ARG A 59 8.01 9.99 -13.46
C ARG A 59 6.70 9.89 -12.68
N ASN A 60 5.92 8.84 -12.94
CA ASN A 60 4.65 8.59 -12.28
C ASN A 60 4.86 7.72 -11.04
N ILE A 61 4.27 8.11 -9.90
CA ILE A 61 4.32 7.32 -8.66
C ILE A 61 3.62 5.95 -8.81
N LEU A 62 2.70 5.84 -9.78
CA LEU A 62 2.01 4.59 -10.11
C LEU A 62 2.96 3.54 -10.72
N ASP A 63 4.15 3.92 -11.20
CA ASP A 63 5.14 2.97 -11.71
C ASP A 63 5.83 2.15 -10.59
N PHE A 64 5.58 2.50 -9.32
CA PHE A 64 6.25 1.93 -8.15
C PHE A 64 5.28 1.22 -7.19
N VAL A 65 4.01 1.11 -7.54
CA VAL A 65 2.98 0.41 -6.78
C VAL A 65 2.34 -0.60 -7.73
N ASP A 66 2.71 -1.87 -7.59
CA ASP A 66 2.09 -3.00 -8.29
C ASP A 66 0.90 -3.53 -7.46
#